data_AF-A0A8S3JUF5-F1
#
_entry.id   AF-A0A8S3JUF5-F1
#
_cell.length_a   1.000
_cell.length_b   1.000
_cell.length_c   1.000
_cell.angle_alpha   90.00
_cell.angle_beta   90.00
_cell.angle_gamma   90.00
#
_symmetry.space_group_name_H-M   'P 1'
#
loop_
_entity.id
_entity.type
_entity.pdbx_description
1 polymer ?
#
loop_
_entity_poly.entity_id
_entity_poly.type
_entity_poly.pdbx_seq_one_letter_code
_entity_poly.pdbx_strand_id
1 'polypeptide(L)'
;CGDIRVTLFELKRDFDVHTLSSCEISLGSVIYAPMHFSVDTSTITAIRFPNLREVHGYILLAYSSMHSFSSMFPRLSVIHGKDLYHGYSLIIMDNFLLESLGLTSLISIRRGNVIIARNSQLCYARSLHWDDVMETKNTQVIARQNRDNCAFCP
;
A
#
# COMPACT_ATOMS: atom_id res chain seq x y z
N CYS A 1 0.33 -8.67 -14.85
CA CYS A 1 -1.04 -8.15 -15.01
C CYS A 1 -0.99 -6.64 -15.31
N GLY A 2 -2.12 -6.05 -15.69
CA GLY A 2 -2.23 -4.59 -15.92
C GLY A 2 -2.41 -3.81 -14.60
N ASP A 3 -3.19 -2.73 -14.68
CA ASP A 3 -3.62 -1.98 -13.50
C ASP A 3 -4.47 -2.85 -12.57
N ILE A 4 -4.21 -2.74 -11.27
CA ILE A 4 -5.02 -3.37 -10.23
C ILE A 4 -5.79 -2.27 -9.53
N ARG A 5 -7.12 -2.27 -9.62
CA ARG A 5 -7.97 -1.22 -9.02
C ARG A 5 -9.11 -1.86 -8.24
N VAL A 6 -9.12 -1.61 -6.94
CA VAL A 6 -10.18 -1.97 -6.02
C VAL A 6 -10.69 -0.68 -5.39
N THR A 7 -11.66 -0.06 -6.02
CA THR A 7 -12.36 1.10 -5.46
C THR A 7 -13.86 0.82 -5.35
N LEU A 8 -14.59 1.70 -4.67
CA LEU A 8 -16.05 1.61 -4.54
C LEU A 8 -16.76 1.42 -5.89
N PHE A 9 -16.23 2.00 -6.97
CA PHE A 9 -16.81 1.87 -8.32
C PHE A 9 -16.57 0.51 -8.96
N GLU A 10 -15.39 -0.10 -8.75
CA GLU A 10 -15.06 -1.43 -9.28
C GLU A 10 -15.77 -2.54 -8.49
N LEU A 11 -15.89 -2.41 -7.17
CA LEU A 11 -16.60 -3.39 -6.34
C LEU A 11 -18.08 -3.55 -6.73
N LYS A 12 -18.69 -2.50 -7.28
CA LYS A 12 -20.09 -2.54 -7.79
C LYS A 12 -20.24 -3.23 -9.15
N ARG A 13 -19.14 -3.57 -9.84
CA ARG A 13 -19.13 -4.11 -11.22
C ARG A 13 -18.78 -5.59 -11.32
N ASP A 14 -18.97 -6.36 -10.24
CA ASP A 14 -18.65 -7.80 -10.18
C ASP A 14 -17.18 -8.08 -10.53
N PHE A 15 -16.31 -7.53 -9.69
CA PHE A 15 -14.86 -7.61 -9.84
C PHE A 15 -14.37 -9.04 -9.59
N ASP A 16 -13.76 -9.68 -10.59
CA ASP A 16 -13.17 -11.01 -10.43
C ASP A 16 -11.88 -10.94 -9.60
N VAL A 17 -12.04 -11.10 -8.29
CA VAL A 17 -10.94 -11.14 -7.31
C VAL A 17 -9.98 -12.32 -7.58
N HIS A 18 -10.45 -13.40 -8.21
CA HIS A 18 -9.65 -14.62 -8.40
C HIS A 18 -8.53 -14.45 -9.42
N THR A 19 -8.74 -13.67 -10.48
CA THR A 19 -7.74 -13.43 -11.54
C THR A 19 -6.54 -12.60 -11.08
N LEU A 20 -6.61 -11.93 -9.92
CA LEU A 20 -5.53 -11.08 -9.44
C LEU A 20 -4.57 -11.78 -8.46
N SER A 21 -5.00 -12.90 -7.88
CA SER A 21 -4.20 -13.67 -6.93
C SER A 21 -2.94 -14.29 -7.55
N SER A 22 -2.94 -14.53 -8.86
CA SER A 22 -1.81 -15.07 -9.63
C SER A 22 -0.84 -14.00 -10.16
N CYS A 23 -1.14 -12.72 -9.97
CA CYS A 23 -0.28 -11.67 -10.52
C CYS A 23 1.00 -11.49 -9.70
N GLU A 24 2.15 -11.70 -10.35
CA GLU A 24 3.48 -11.43 -9.76
C GLU A 24 3.99 -10.03 -10.06
N ILE A 25 3.72 -9.51 -11.26
CA ILE A 25 4.20 -8.20 -11.72
C ILE A 25 3.01 -7.40 -12.25
N SER A 26 2.75 -6.24 -11.65
CA SER A 26 1.82 -5.26 -12.21
C SER A 26 2.58 -4.29 -13.10
N LEU A 27 2.19 -4.23 -14.38
CA LEU A 27 2.77 -3.30 -15.36
C LEU A 27 2.25 -1.87 -15.18
N GLY A 28 1.21 -1.69 -14.37
CA GLY A 28 0.60 -0.40 -14.08
C GLY A 28 0.64 -0.07 -12.59
N SER A 29 -0.40 0.62 -12.13
CA SER A 29 -0.54 1.05 -10.74
C SER A 29 -1.48 0.13 -9.96
N VAL A 30 -1.27 0.07 -8.65
CA VAL A 30 -2.12 -0.66 -7.71
C VAL A 30 -2.87 0.33 -6.84
N ILE A 31 -4.19 0.34 -6.94
CA ILE A 31 -5.07 1.25 -6.22
C ILE A 31 -6.03 0.41 -5.38
N TYR A 32 -5.89 0.46 -4.07
CA TYR A 32 -6.83 -0.12 -3.13
C TYR A 32 -7.44 0.99 -2.28
N ALA A 33 -8.65 1.40 -2.66
CA ALA A 33 -9.41 2.46 -2.02
C ALA A 33 -10.91 2.14 -1.99
N PRO A 34 -11.32 1.09 -1.24
CA PRO A 34 -12.70 0.63 -1.26
C PRO A 34 -13.69 1.67 -0.71
N MET A 35 -13.26 2.60 0.18
CA MET A 35 -14.12 3.63 0.78
C MET A 35 -15.41 3.05 1.40
N HIS A 36 -15.27 2.13 2.36
CA HIS A 36 -16.43 1.48 2.97
C HIS A 36 -16.84 2.12 4.30
N PHE A 37 -18.07 2.66 4.34
CA PHE A 37 -18.74 3.08 5.57
C PHE A 37 -19.77 2.04 6.06
N SER A 38 -20.22 1.09 5.22
CA SER A 38 -21.37 0.23 5.58
C SER A 38 -21.60 -1.04 4.72
N VAL A 39 -20.58 -1.80 4.32
CA VAL A 39 -20.83 -3.14 3.72
C VAL A 39 -20.01 -4.17 4.46
N ASP A 40 -20.62 -5.36 4.53
CA ASP A 40 -20.12 -6.59 5.12
C ASP A 40 -18.61 -6.75 4.89
N THR A 41 -17.84 -6.41 5.94
CA THR A 41 -16.38 -6.33 5.94
C THR A 41 -15.74 -7.67 5.60
N SER A 42 -16.48 -8.77 5.72
CA SER A 42 -16.05 -10.13 5.44
C SER A 42 -15.55 -10.35 4.00
N THR A 43 -16.15 -9.70 2.99
CA THR A 43 -15.78 -9.89 1.57
C THR A 43 -14.57 -9.04 1.14
N ILE A 44 -14.42 -7.84 1.68
CA ILE A 44 -13.37 -6.87 1.28
C ILE A 44 -12.05 -7.13 2.03
N THR A 45 -12.14 -7.62 3.27
CA THR A 45 -10.98 -8.06 4.08
C THR A 45 -10.24 -9.27 3.50
N ALA A 46 -10.83 -9.96 2.52
CA ALA A 46 -10.25 -11.17 1.92
C ALA A 46 -9.35 -10.90 0.69
N ILE A 47 -9.34 -9.69 0.12
CA ILE A 47 -8.55 -9.41 -1.09
C ILE A 47 -7.06 -9.34 -0.72
N ARG A 48 -6.26 -10.25 -1.27
CA ARG A 48 -4.81 -10.32 -1.06
C ARG A 48 -4.10 -10.54 -2.38
N PHE A 49 -2.86 -10.08 -2.46
CA PHE A 49 -1.96 -10.27 -3.61
C PHE A 49 -0.69 -11.02 -3.16
N PRO A 50 -0.81 -12.32 -2.82
CA PRO A 50 0.27 -13.08 -2.19
C PRO A 50 1.49 -13.29 -3.09
N ASN A 51 1.30 -13.16 -4.40
CA ASN A 51 2.33 -13.38 -5.40
C ASN A 51 2.93 -12.08 -5.94
N LEU A 52 2.29 -10.92 -5.70
CA LEU A 52 2.74 -9.64 -6.23
C LEU A 52 4.08 -9.26 -5.63
N ARG A 53 5.08 -9.11 -6.50
CA ARG A 53 6.47 -8.77 -6.18
C ARG A 53 6.83 -7.39 -6.70
N GLU A 54 6.35 -7.03 -7.87
CA GLU A 54 6.75 -5.79 -8.52
C GLU A 54 5.56 -4.98 -9.01
N VAL A 55 5.65 -3.66 -8.82
CA VAL A 55 4.68 -2.69 -9.34
C VAL A 55 5.43 -1.65 -10.16
N HIS A 56 5.09 -1.52 -11.43
CA HIS A 56 5.75 -0.58 -12.33
C HIS A 56 5.31 0.87 -12.13
N GLY A 57 4.04 1.10 -11.77
CA GLY A 57 3.48 2.41 -11.46
C GLY A 57 3.63 2.78 -9.98
N TYR A 58 2.56 3.33 -9.41
CA TYR A 58 2.47 3.67 -7.99
C TYR A 58 1.52 2.73 -7.24
N ILE A 59 1.64 2.73 -5.91
CA ILE A 59 0.72 2.05 -5.00
C ILE A 59 -0.04 3.11 -4.19
N LEU A 60 -1.37 3.04 -4.23
CA LEU A 60 -2.27 3.84 -3.39
C LEU A 60 -3.11 2.91 -2.53
N LEU A 61 -2.92 3.02 -1.21
CA LEU A 61 -3.74 2.38 -0.19
C LEU A 61 -4.47 3.45 0.62
N ALA A 62 -5.80 3.49 0.49
CA ALA A 62 -6.60 4.42 1.27
C ALA A 62 -7.93 3.84 1.73
N TYR A 63 -8.48 4.37 2.83
CA TYR A 63 -9.80 3.99 3.36
C TYR A 63 -9.99 2.47 3.48
N SER A 64 -8.91 1.77 3.83
CA SER A 64 -8.88 0.33 4.01
C SER A 64 -9.22 -0.04 5.45
N SER A 65 -9.90 -1.18 5.61
CA SER A 65 -10.15 -1.83 6.90
C SER A 65 -9.07 -2.85 7.27
N MET A 66 -7.93 -2.87 6.59
CA MET A 66 -6.84 -3.80 6.89
C MET A 66 -6.05 -3.39 8.14
N HIS A 67 -5.56 -4.39 8.88
CA HIS A 67 -4.67 -4.18 10.02
C HIS A 67 -3.19 -4.13 9.65
N SER A 68 -2.79 -4.79 8.55
CA SER A 68 -1.39 -4.85 8.14
C SER A 68 -1.22 -4.82 6.63
N PHE A 69 -0.37 -3.92 6.12
CA PHE A 69 -0.08 -3.80 4.68
C PHE A 69 0.58 -5.07 4.13
N SER A 70 1.50 -5.69 4.89
CA SER A 70 2.18 -6.93 4.50
C SER A 70 1.25 -8.13 4.40
N SER A 71 0.11 -8.12 5.10
CA SER A 71 -0.90 -9.19 4.95
C SER A 71 -1.53 -9.21 3.56
N MET A 72 -1.57 -8.05 2.89
CA MET A 72 -2.09 -7.92 1.53
C MET A 72 -0.99 -8.11 0.48
N PHE A 73 0.21 -7.57 0.73
CA PHE A 73 1.35 -7.57 -0.19
C PHE A 73 2.59 -8.22 0.45
N PRO A 74 2.55 -9.52 0.83
CA PRO A 74 3.63 -10.14 1.61
C PRO A 74 4.95 -10.25 0.86
N ARG A 75 4.92 -10.24 -0.47
CA ARG A 75 6.10 -10.44 -1.34
C ARG A 75 6.50 -9.21 -2.15
N LEU A 76 5.85 -8.07 -1.92
CA LEU A 76 6.18 -6.85 -2.65
C LEU A 76 7.61 -6.43 -2.34
N SER A 77 8.44 -6.40 -3.37
CA SER A 77 9.87 -6.13 -3.29
C SER A 77 10.30 -4.87 -4.02
N VAL A 78 9.64 -4.52 -5.14
CA VAL A 78 10.04 -3.36 -5.95
C VAL A 78 8.85 -2.51 -6.39
N ILE A 79 8.96 -1.20 -6.18
CA ILE A 79 8.09 -0.20 -6.79
C ILE A 79 8.93 0.62 -7.77
N HIS A 80 8.66 0.52 -9.06
CA HIS A 80 9.49 1.18 -10.08
C HIS A 80 9.16 2.67 -10.25
N GLY A 81 7.94 3.12 -9.97
CA GLY A 81 7.56 4.53 -10.09
C GLY A 81 7.71 5.10 -11.50
N LYS A 82 7.42 4.30 -12.54
CA LYS A 82 7.33 4.77 -13.93
C LYS A 82 6.21 5.80 -14.06
N ASP A 83 5.07 5.50 -13.42
CA ASP A 83 3.94 6.40 -13.20
C ASP A 83 3.89 6.83 -11.73
N LEU A 84 3.53 8.10 -11.49
CA LEU A 84 3.49 8.70 -10.17
C LEU A 84 2.13 9.39 -9.94
N TYR A 85 1.59 9.26 -8.74
CA TYR A 85 0.40 10.00 -8.32
C TYR A 85 0.83 11.30 -7.63
N HIS A 86 0.68 12.44 -8.32
CA HIS A 86 1.16 13.74 -7.85
C HIS A 86 2.63 13.74 -7.37
N GLY A 87 3.49 12.97 -8.05
CA GLY A 87 4.90 12.82 -7.69
C GLY A 87 5.22 11.73 -6.66
N TYR A 88 4.21 11.01 -6.15
CA TYR A 88 4.37 9.92 -5.19
C TYR A 88 4.27 8.55 -5.86
N SER A 89 5.09 7.60 -5.42
CA SER A 89 5.05 6.20 -5.84
C SER A 89 4.46 5.27 -4.78
N LEU A 90 4.44 5.69 -3.51
CA LEU A 90 3.77 4.99 -2.42
C LEU A 90 2.93 5.98 -1.60
N ILE A 91 1.63 5.72 -1.55
CA ILE A 91 0.62 6.54 -0.88
C ILE A 91 -0.16 5.63 0.07
N ILE A 92 -0.04 5.87 1.38
CA ILE A 92 -0.78 5.13 2.41
C ILE A 92 -1.48 6.14 3.31
N MET A 93 -2.79 6.30 3.16
CA MET A 93 -3.52 7.30 3.92
C MET A 93 -4.95 6.96 4.32
N ASP A 94 -5.44 7.58 5.39
CA ASP A 94 -6.82 7.43 5.86
C ASP A 94 -7.20 5.97 6.19
N ASN A 95 -6.24 5.17 6.64
CA ASN A 95 -6.49 3.79 7.08
C ASN A 95 -6.56 3.75 8.61
N PHE A 96 -7.78 3.82 9.16
CA PHE A 96 -7.99 3.94 10.61
C PHE A 96 -7.62 2.67 11.40
N LEU A 97 -7.74 1.50 10.78
CA LEU A 97 -7.44 0.20 11.40
C LEU A 97 -6.03 -0.30 11.11
N LEU A 98 -5.26 0.39 10.26
CA LEU A 98 -3.92 -0.04 9.89
C LEU A 98 -2.96 0.17 11.06
N GLU A 99 -2.37 -0.93 11.55
CA GLU A 99 -1.48 -0.95 12.71
C GLU A 99 -0.02 -1.09 12.32
N SER A 100 0.28 -1.79 11.22
CA SER A 100 1.64 -2.05 10.78
C SER A 100 1.79 -2.03 9.25
N LEU A 101 2.94 -1.54 8.76
CA LEU A 101 3.29 -1.65 7.35
C LEU A 101 3.95 -2.99 7.02
N GLY A 102 4.84 -3.48 7.89
CA GLY A 102 5.50 -4.78 7.70
C GLY A 102 6.25 -4.91 6.37
N LEU A 103 6.88 -3.83 5.90
CA LEU A 103 7.61 -3.77 4.61
C LEU A 103 8.92 -4.56 4.62
N THR A 104 8.94 -5.77 5.18
CA THR A 104 10.13 -6.61 5.33
C THR A 104 10.66 -7.15 4.00
N SER A 105 9.77 -7.28 3.01
CA SER A 105 10.11 -7.77 1.68
C SER A 105 10.47 -6.65 0.71
N LEU A 106 10.22 -5.39 1.08
CA LEU A 106 10.43 -4.24 0.21
C LEU A 106 11.92 -3.92 0.15
N ILE A 107 12.50 -4.06 -1.04
CA ILE A 107 13.92 -3.88 -1.29
C ILE A 107 14.19 -2.52 -1.92
N SER A 108 13.32 -2.08 -2.84
CA SER A 108 13.56 -0.85 -3.60
C SER A 108 12.30 -0.10 -4.01
N ILE A 109 12.36 1.22 -3.88
CA ILE A 109 11.51 2.19 -4.56
C ILE A 109 12.41 3.00 -5.49
N ARG A 110 12.27 2.76 -6.79
CA ARG A 110 13.20 3.33 -7.78
C ARG A 110 13.01 4.82 -7.98
N ARG A 111 11.75 5.28 -8.01
CA ARG A 111 11.39 6.67 -8.30
C ARG A 111 10.12 7.07 -7.56
N GLY A 112 10.00 8.36 -7.25
CA GLY A 112 8.83 8.96 -6.62
C GLY A 112 8.99 9.20 -5.13
N ASN A 113 8.11 10.01 -4.58
CA ASN A 113 8.05 10.30 -3.14
C ASN A 113 7.17 9.29 -2.40
N VAL A 114 7.27 9.26 -1.07
CA VAL A 114 6.43 8.43 -0.20
C VAL A 114 5.60 9.33 0.71
N ILE A 115 4.31 9.03 0.86
CA ILE A 115 3.44 9.68 1.84
C ILE A 115 2.67 8.64 2.64
N ILE A 116 2.83 8.72 3.96
CA ILE A 116 2.13 7.91 4.94
C ILE A 116 1.43 8.86 5.91
N ALA A 117 0.14 9.08 5.74
CA ALA A 117 -0.57 10.12 6.49
C ALA A 117 -1.95 9.70 6.98
N ARG A 118 -2.35 10.16 8.17
CA ARG A 118 -3.71 9.93 8.71
C ARG A 118 -4.04 8.44 8.93
N ASN A 119 -3.07 7.65 9.37
CA ASN A 119 -3.29 6.27 9.78
C ASN A 119 -3.18 6.20 11.32
N SER A 120 -4.30 6.46 12.02
CA SER A 120 -4.30 6.75 13.47
C SER A 120 -3.78 5.61 14.37
N GLN A 121 -3.83 4.37 13.90
CA GLN A 121 -3.31 3.21 14.63
C GLN A 121 -1.92 2.77 14.13
N LEU A 122 -1.41 3.36 13.05
CA LEU A 122 -0.19 2.90 12.40
C LEU A 122 1.04 3.31 13.19
N CYS A 123 1.77 2.32 13.67
CA CYS A 123 3.03 2.50 14.34
C CYS A 123 4.23 2.45 13.39
N TYR A 124 5.35 3.03 13.83
CA TYR A 124 6.67 2.88 13.18
C TYR A 124 6.79 3.43 11.76
N ALA A 125 5.84 4.26 11.31
CA ALA A 125 5.89 4.87 9.97
C ALA A 125 7.15 5.74 9.74
N ARG A 126 7.70 6.33 10.81
CA ARG A 126 8.93 7.15 10.79
C ARG A 126 10.21 6.37 11.06
N SER A 127 10.14 5.20 11.66
CA SER A 127 11.34 4.43 12.04
C SER A 127 11.85 3.52 10.94
N LEU A 128 11.21 3.54 9.77
CA LEU A 128 11.73 2.86 8.58
C LEU A 128 12.90 3.66 8.00
N HIS A 129 14.03 2.99 7.76
CA HIS A 129 15.19 3.58 7.08
C HIS A 129 14.90 3.70 5.58
N TRP A 130 14.16 4.74 5.21
CA TRP A 130 13.77 4.96 3.82
C TRP A 130 14.96 5.14 2.88
N ASP A 131 16.08 5.67 3.37
CA ASP A 131 17.31 5.82 2.60
C ASP A 131 17.88 4.48 2.09
N ASP A 132 17.57 3.36 2.76
CA ASP A 132 18.01 2.02 2.35
C ASP A 132 17.15 1.46 1.19
N VAL A 133 15.94 1.98 1.02
CA VAL A 133 14.95 1.47 0.06
C VAL A 133 14.78 2.42 -1.13
N MET A 134 15.00 3.72 -0.95
CA MET A 134 14.79 4.72 -2.00
C MET A 134 16.05 4.85 -2.87
N GLU A 135 15.97 4.48 -4.15
CA GLU A 135 17.15 4.57 -5.05
C GLU A 135 17.43 6.01 -5.51
N THR A 136 16.39 6.83 -5.66
CA THR A 136 16.53 8.22 -6.12
C THR A 136 16.91 9.14 -4.98
N LYS A 137 17.98 9.91 -5.15
CA LYS A 137 18.38 10.96 -4.19
C LYS A 137 17.38 12.13 -4.18
N ASN A 138 17.23 12.80 -3.04
CA ASN A 138 16.33 13.94 -2.83
C ASN A 138 14.83 13.61 -2.93
N THR A 139 14.44 12.36 -2.71
CA THR A 139 13.03 12.00 -2.55
C THR A 139 12.51 12.42 -1.19
N GLN A 140 11.24 12.81 -1.14
CA GLN A 140 10.57 13.19 0.10
C GLN A 140 9.79 12.01 0.67
N VAL A 141 9.94 11.81 1.98
CA VAL A 141 9.12 10.89 2.76
C VAL A 141 8.34 11.68 3.80
N ILE A 142 7.02 11.68 3.66
CA ILE A 142 6.13 12.44 4.55
C ILE A 142 5.38 11.45 5.44
N ALA A 143 5.69 11.47 6.73
CA ALA A 143 4.97 10.72 7.75
C ALA A 143 4.31 11.67 8.77
N ARG A 144 2.97 11.81 8.71
CA ARG A 144 2.21 12.74 9.58
C ARG A 144 0.87 12.15 10.03
N GLN A 145 0.39 12.55 11.20
CA GLN A 145 -0.92 12.10 11.70
C GLN A 145 -1.03 10.56 11.76
N ASN A 146 0.08 9.88 12.08
CA ASN A 146 0.11 8.45 12.40
C ASN A 146 0.30 8.29 13.92
N ARG A 147 0.34 7.05 14.43
CA ARG A 147 0.55 6.81 15.85
C ARG A 147 2.01 7.03 16.22
N ASP A 148 2.29 8.07 17.00
CA ASP A 148 3.64 8.40 17.49
C ASP A 148 3.99 7.66 18.80
N ASN A 149 3.00 7.37 19.65
CA ASN A 149 3.19 6.65 20.93
C ASN A 149 2.99 5.14 20.76
N CYS A 150 4.02 4.50 20.22
CA CYS A 150 4.11 3.05 20.10
C CYS A 150 4.91 2.48 21.28
N ALA A 151 4.58 1.26 21.70
CA ALA A 151 5.48 0.52 22.60
C ALA A 151 6.86 0.38 21.93
N PHE A 152 7.92 0.11 22.68
CA PHE A 152 9.18 -0.26 22.06
C PHE A 152 9.00 -1.56 21.26
N CYS A 153 9.66 -1.68 20.10
CA CYS A 153 9.80 -2.96 19.41
C CYS A 153 10.38 -3.98 20.41
N PRO A 154 9.72 -5.13 20.66
CA PRO A 154 10.31 -6.25 21.40
C PRO A 154 11.58 -6.77 20.74
#